data_AF-C7P700-F1
#
_entry.id   AF-C7P700-F1
#
_cell.length_a   1.000
_cell.length_b   1.000
_cell.length_c   1.000
_cell.angle_alpha   90.00
_cell.angle_beta   90.00
_cell.angle_gamma   90.00
#
_symmetry.space_group_name_H-M   'P 1'
#
loop_
_entity.id
_entity.type
_entity.pdbx_description
1 polymer ?
#
loop_
_entity_poly.entity_id
_entity_poly.type
_entity_poly.pdbx_seq_one_letter_code
_entity_poly.pdbx_strand_id
1 'polypeptide(L)'
;MAFDELCDEVILNCEDGKDFAYILKLTYLNEFEKIKNLDFKKFGIIEKDDLLFYGKNYPLFKSLLFFNEIPVFRREKESILFLKSIKINPRDTLNSLSYKEKIKLGNEFLKRCLKFVPKEYISYIPYLIFGKEYYFKGVCLKEYVSALNGLYKIGKKNKVKKLIINRELPNEGDVKKYKKKLAKKIILFKKKLNIYEINYFNLKFNDKNFECQYIYIKQSFWDKISGLFGEGIELKYYPTLVNIAYSSEKVDFMKPLFIFVDGGDISVYAKVPKLIYLKDELTLNHLNLKGKYVYFGNWKKDKFWEIVGEGR
;
A
#
# COMPACT_ATOMS: atom_id res chain seq x y z
N MET A 1 -0.87 17.74 -3.09
CA MET A 1 -0.75 17.74 -1.62
C MET A 1 -1.15 16.36 -1.10
N ALA A 2 -0.35 15.78 -0.22
CA ALA A 2 -0.45 14.40 0.26
C ALA A 2 -0.82 14.34 1.76
N PHE A 3 -1.14 13.15 2.28
CA PHE A 3 -1.60 13.02 3.68
C PHE A 3 -0.49 13.29 4.71
N ASP A 4 0.77 13.03 4.37
CA ASP A 4 1.94 13.42 5.18
C ASP A 4 2.02 14.93 5.37
N GLU A 5 1.78 15.71 4.32
CA GLU A 5 1.79 17.18 4.39
C GLU A 5 0.66 17.73 5.27
N LEU A 6 -0.50 17.05 5.30
CA LEU A 6 -1.57 17.39 6.24
C LEU A 6 -1.14 17.11 7.69
N CYS A 7 -0.43 16.00 7.92
CA CYS A 7 0.10 15.70 9.24
C CYS A 7 1.14 16.73 9.67
N ASP A 8 2.02 17.16 8.75
CA ASP A 8 3.00 18.23 9.00
C ASP A 8 2.32 19.55 9.40
N GLU A 9 1.23 19.89 8.73
CA GLU A 9 0.42 21.06 9.10
C GLU A 9 -0.16 20.95 10.51
N VAL A 10 -0.58 19.77 10.96
CA VAL A 10 -1.05 19.56 12.35
C VAL A 10 0.11 19.59 13.33
N ILE A 11 1.24 18.95 13.01
CA ILE A 11 2.46 18.90 13.83
C ILE A 11 2.99 20.31 14.13
N LEU A 12 2.95 21.21 13.14
CA LEU A 12 3.46 22.57 13.29
C LEU A 12 2.51 23.53 14.02
N ASN A 13 1.20 23.29 13.95
CA ASN A 13 0.20 24.27 14.37
C ASN A 13 -0.70 23.83 15.53
N CYS A 14 -0.59 22.59 16.02
CA CYS A 14 -1.48 22.04 17.04
C CYS A 14 -0.73 21.19 18.07
N GLU A 15 -0.42 21.77 19.23
CA GLU A 15 0.33 21.09 20.30
C GLU A 15 -0.34 19.79 20.76
N ASP A 16 -1.65 19.81 21.00
CA ASP A 16 -2.43 18.65 21.46
C ASP A 16 -2.49 17.48 20.45
N GLY A 17 -2.31 17.79 19.16
CA GLY A 17 -2.43 16.85 18.05
C GLY A 17 -1.08 16.37 17.49
N LYS A 18 0.03 17.00 17.88
CA LYS A 18 1.35 16.84 17.25
C LYS A 18 1.87 15.41 17.27
N ASP A 19 1.95 14.80 18.46
CA ASP A 19 2.48 13.44 18.63
C ASP A 19 1.63 12.40 17.88
N PHE A 20 0.30 12.54 17.95
CA PHE A 20 -0.61 11.63 17.26
C PHE A 20 -0.49 11.80 15.74
N ALA A 21 -0.46 13.03 15.24
CA ALA A 21 -0.23 13.32 13.83
C ALA A 21 1.12 12.76 13.34
N TYR A 22 2.17 12.81 14.16
CA TYR A 22 3.46 12.21 13.85
C TYR A 22 3.38 10.68 13.71
N ILE A 23 2.68 10.00 14.64
CA ILE A 23 2.42 8.55 14.54
C ILE A 23 1.67 8.21 13.24
N LEU A 24 0.64 9.00 12.89
CA LEU A 24 -0.12 8.80 11.65
C LEU A 24 0.71 9.04 10.39
N LYS A 25 1.59 10.05 10.40
CA LYS A 25 2.56 10.31 9.32
C LYS A 25 3.49 9.13 9.11
N LEU A 26 4.12 8.63 10.18
CA LEU A 26 5.02 7.48 10.10
C LEU A 26 4.29 6.22 9.64
N THR A 27 3.05 6.01 10.10
CA THR A 27 2.19 4.91 9.63
C THR A 27 1.89 5.04 8.13
N TYR A 28 1.59 6.25 7.64
CA TYR A 28 1.32 6.51 6.23
C TYR A 28 2.56 6.25 5.35
N LEU A 29 3.74 6.61 5.82
CA LEU A 29 5.02 6.40 5.13
C LEU A 29 5.56 4.97 5.29
N ASN A 30 4.92 4.13 6.11
CA ASN A 30 5.36 2.78 6.50
C ASN A 30 6.67 2.73 7.31
N GLU A 31 7.00 3.78 8.07
CA GLU A 31 8.22 3.89 8.88
C GLU A 31 7.99 3.41 10.32
N PHE A 32 7.43 2.20 10.48
CA PHE A 32 7.01 1.65 11.78
C PHE A 32 8.16 1.50 12.80
N GLU A 33 9.39 1.31 12.33
CA GLU A 33 10.58 1.25 13.17
C GLU A 33 10.82 2.54 13.96
N LYS A 34 10.45 3.70 13.40
CA LYS A 34 10.58 5.00 14.06
C LYS A 34 9.51 5.23 15.12
N ILE A 35 8.45 4.42 15.11
CA ILE A 35 7.31 4.53 16.03
C ILE A 35 7.55 3.73 17.33
N LYS A 36 8.56 2.84 17.36
CA LYS A 36 8.82 1.94 18.50
C LYS A 36 9.11 2.63 19.84
N ASN A 37 9.60 3.87 19.80
CA ASN A 37 9.95 4.65 20.99
C ASN A 37 8.88 5.69 21.38
N LEU A 38 7.74 5.71 20.68
CA LEU A 38 6.65 6.64 20.98
C LEU A 38 5.69 6.04 22.00
N ASP A 39 5.15 6.89 22.89
CA ASP A 39 4.15 6.48 23.87
C ASP A 39 2.79 6.23 23.20
N PHE A 40 2.59 5.01 22.71
CA PHE A 40 1.32 4.56 22.15
C PHE A 40 0.18 4.52 23.17
N LYS A 41 0.50 4.24 24.44
CA LYS A 41 -0.50 4.09 25.50
C LYS A 41 -1.22 5.41 25.76
N LYS A 42 -0.49 6.54 25.72
CA LYS A 42 -1.05 7.90 25.76
C LYS A 42 -2.19 8.12 24.77
N PHE A 43 -2.15 7.46 23.61
CA PHE A 43 -3.16 7.62 22.55
C PHE A 43 -4.17 6.46 22.47
N GLY A 44 -4.14 5.51 23.42
CA GLY A 44 -4.97 4.32 23.38
C GLY A 44 -4.68 3.43 22.16
N ILE A 45 -3.44 3.47 21.66
CA ILE A 45 -2.97 2.56 20.61
C ILE A 45 -2.45 1.30 21.27
N ILE A 46 -2.98 0.16 20.83
CA ILE A 46 -2.62 -1.16 21.36
C ILE A 46 -1.81 -1.92 20.32
N GLU A 47 -0.65 -2.41 20.71
CA GLU A 47 0.18 -3.33 19.92
C GLU A 47 -0.26 -4.79 20.16
N LYS A 48 -0.34 -5.59 19.10
CA LYS A 48 -0.66 -7.03 19.17
C LYS A 48 0.14 -7.81 18.14
N ASP A 49 0.55 -9.02 18.49
CA ASP A 49 0.98 -10.00 17.50
C ASP A 49 -0.22 -10.46 16.67
N ASP A 50 -0.11 -10.36 15.35
CA ASP A 50 -1.20 -10.66 14.43
C ASP A 50 -0.67 -11.09 13.05
N LEU A 51 -1.60 -11.53 12.19
CA LEU A 51 -1.31 -11.67 10.76
C LEU A 51 -1.17 -10.28 10.14
N LEU A 52 -0.21 -10.04 9.26
CA LEU A 52 0.03 -8.72 8.64
C LEU A 52 -0.87 -8.44 7.42
N PHE A 53 -1.92 -9.25 7.23
CA PHE A 53 -2.89 -9.08 6.15
C PHE A 53 -3.70 -7.79 6.31
N TYR A 54 -3.91 -7.08 5.21
CA TYR A 54 -4.82 -5.93 5.14
C TYR A 54 -6.27 -6.39 5.14
N GLY A 55 -7.18 -5.58 5.69
CA GLY A 55 -8.60 -5.87 5.73
C GLY A 55 -8.99 -6.70 6.96
N LYS A 56 -8.64 -6.23 8.15
CA LYS A 56 -8.92 -6.89 9.43
C LYS A 56 -10.39 -7.20 9.64
N ASN A 57 -11.25 -6.29 9.17
CA ASN A 57 -12.71 -6.37 9.24
C ASN A 57 -13.37 -6.72 7.89
N TYR A 58 -12.58 -7.12 6.90
CA TYR A 58 -13.12 -7.64 5.64
C TYR A 58 -13.36 -9.15 5.76
N PRO A 59 -14.26 -9.73 4.95
CA PRO A 59 -14.31 -11.18 4.78
C PRO A 59 -12.93 -11.73 4.43
N LEU A 60 -12.50 -12.81 5.09
CA LEU A 60 -11.16 -13.38 4.98
C LEU A 60 -10.73 -13.61 3.52
N PHE A 61 -11.65 -14.07 2.67
CA PHE A 61 -11.35 -14.31 1.25
C PHE A 61 -10.91 -13.02 0.52
N LYS A 62 -11.44 -11.85 0.90
CA LYS A 62 -11.00 -10.56 0.36
C LYS A 62 -9.64 -10.16 0.90
N SER A 63 -9.42 -10.35 2.21
CA SER A 63 -8.14 -10.02 2.85
C SER A 63 -6.97 -10.82 2.26
N LEU A 64 -7.20 -12.11 1.98
CA LEU A 64 -6.24 -12.96 1.27
C LEU A 64 -6.03 -12.52 -0.19
N LEU A 65 -7.09 -12.14 -0.90
CA LEU A 65 -6.99 -11.63 -2.27
C LEU A 65 -6.25 -10.28 -2.36
N PHE A 66 -6.29 -9.46 -1.30
CA PHE A 66 -5.56 -8.19 -1.25
C PHE A 66 -4.09 -8.34 -0.85
N PHE A 67 -3.64 -9.55 -0.51
CA PHE A 67 -2.25 -9.82 -0.20
C PHE A 67 -1.42 -9.87 -1.50
N ASN A 68 -0.91 -8.71 -1.90
CA ASN A 68 -0.17 -8.53 -3.16
C ASN A 68 1.35 -8.60 -2.99
N GLU A 69 1.87 -8.99 -1.81
CA GLU A 69 3.32 -9.21 -1.65
C GLU A 69 3.74 -10.52 -2.32
N ILE A 70 2.91 -11.55 -2.21
CA ILE A 70 3.02 -12.80 -2.95
C ILE A 70 1.59 -13.12 -3.42
N PRO A 71 1.25 -12.91 -4.70
CA PRO A 71 -0.12 -13.02 -5.19
C PRO A 71 -0.58 -14.49 -5.32
N VAL A 72 -0.70 -15.18 -4.17
CA VAL A 72 -1.10 -16.61 -4.06
C VAL A 72 -2.49 -16.86 -4.66
N PHE A 73 -3.38 -15.89 -4.56
CA PHE A 73 -4.74 -15.95 -5.09
C PHE A 73 -4.98 -14.78 -6.04
N ARG A 74 -5.48 -15.07 -7.23
CA ARG A 74 -5.86 -14.06 -8.23
C ARG A 74 -7.37 -13.92 -8.36
N ARG A 75 -8.12 -14.92 -7.91
CA ARG A 75 -9.59 -14.94 -7.93
C ARG A 75 -10.17 -15.23 -6.57
N GLU A 76 -11.32 -14.63 -6.26
CA GLU A 76 -12.05 -14.86 -5.01
C GLU A 76 -12.32 -16.35 -4.76
N LYS A 77 -12.74 -17.07 -5.80
CA LYS A 77 -13.01 -18.51 -5.73
C LYS A 77 -11.82 -19.30 -5.15
N GLU A 78 -10.59 -18.94 -5.49
CA GLU A 78 -9.38 -19.64 -5.02
C GLU A 78 -9.17 -19.44 -3.53
N SER A 79 -9.29 -18.20 -3.06
CA SER A 79 -9.18 -17.87 -1.63
C SER A 79 -10.31 -18.49 -0.81
N ILE A 80 -11.54 -18.57 -1.35
CA ILE A 80 -12.68 -19.24 -0.73
C ILE A 80 -12.43 -20.74 -0.60
N LEU A 81 -11.97 -21.40 -1.67
CA LEU A 81 -11.68 -22.83 -1.66
C LEU A 81 -10.54 -23.17 -0.69
N PHE A 82 -9.51 -22.32 -0.63
CA PHE A 82 -8.43 -22.45 0.34
C PHE A 82 -8.96 -22.40 1.79
N LEU A 83 -9.71 -21.36 2.15
CA LEU A 83 -10.27 -21.20 3.50
C LEU A 83 -11.14 -22.40 3.91
N LYS A 84 -12.00 -22.87 2.99
CA LYS A 84 -12.81 -24.08 3.20
C LYS A 84 -11.95 -25.32 3.43
N SER A 85 -10.86 -25.50 2.66
CA SER A 85 -9.97 -26.67 2.81
C SER A 85 -9.29 -26.74 4.18
N ILE A 86 -9.07 -25.59 4.82
CA ILE A 86 -8.50 -25.50 6.17
C ILE A 86 -9.56 -25.33 7.26
N LYS A 87 -10.85 -25.55 6.94
CA LYS A 87 -11.99 -25.46 7.86
C LYS A 87 -12.13 -24.09 8.53
N ILE A 88 -11.87 -23.00 7.81
CA ILE A 88 -12.13 -21.62 8.26
C ILE A 88 -13.25 -21.05 7.38
N ASN A 89 -14.25 -20.42 8.00
CA ASN A 89 -15.37 -19.85 7.25
C ASN A 89 -14.89 -18.62 6.44
N PRO A 90 -15.06 -18.60 5.11
CA PRO A 90 -14.59 -17.49 4.29
C PRO A 90 -15.19 -16.12 4.62
N ARG A 91 -16.39 -16.10 5.23
CA ARG A 91 -17.11 -14.87 5.58
C ARG A 91 -16.68 -14.25 6.90
N ASP A 92 -15.93 -14.99 7.72
CA ASP A 92 -15.37 -14.44 8.96
C ASP A 92 -14.39 -13.31 8.64
N THR A 93 -14.01 -12.55 9.65
CA THR A 93 -13.00 -11.48 9.56
C THR A 93 -11.75 -11.89 10.32
N LEU A 94 -10.59 -11.29 10.03
CA LEU A 94 -9.39 -11.58 10.82
C LEU A 94 -9.59 -11.25 12.31
N ASN A 95 -10.33 -10.19 12.62
CA ASN A 95 -10.62 -9.80 14.00
C ASN A 95 -11.56 -10.75 14.74
N SER A 96 -12.39 -11.52 14.03
CA SER A 96 -13.28 -12.50 14.65
C SER A 96 -12.62 -13.87 14.88
N LEU A 97 -11.44 -14.11 14.30
CA LEU A 97 -10.71 -15.36 14.52
C LEU A 97 -10.04 -15.40 15.89
N SER A 98 -10.09 -16.57 16.52
CA SER A 98 -9.28 -16.87 17.70
C SER A 98 -7.78 -16.88 17.35
N TYR A 99 -6.92 -16.75 18.38
CA TYR A 99 -5.47 -16.82 18.18
C TYR A 99 -5.04 -18.12 17.48
N LYS A 100 -5.61 -19.27 17.89
CA LYS A 100 -5.32 -20.58 17.29
C LYS A 100 -5.70 -20.63 15.80
N GLU A 101 -6.83 -20.04 15.43
CA GLU A 101 -7.26 -19.95 14.02
C GLU A 101 -6.37 -19.02 13.20
N LYS A 102 -5.92 -17.90 13.77
CA LYS A 102 -4.97 -17.00 13.11
C LYS A 102 -3.64 -17.70 12.84
N ILE A 103 -3.09 -18.42 13.83
CA ILE A 103 -1.87 -19.21 13.65
C ILE A 103 -2.04 -20.28 12.57
N LYS A 104 -3.16 -21.00 12.58
CA LYS A 104 -3.49 -21.99 11.54
C LYS A 104 -3.56 -21.35 10.15
N LEU A 105 -4.30 -20.25 10.01
CA LEU A 105 -4.45 -19.52 8.76
C LEU A 105 -3.08 -19.05 8.23
N GLY A 106 -2.28 -18.42 9.08
CA GLY A 106 -0.95 -17.94 8.72
C GLY A 106 -0.02 -19.05 8.26
N ASN A 107 0.03 -20.18 8.98
CA ASN A 107 0.88 -21.31 8.64
C ASN A 107 0.46 -21.99 7.34
N GLU A 108 -0.84 -22.17 7.11
CA GLU A 108 -1.33 -22.74 5.86
C GLU A 108 -1.13 -21.79 4.66
N PHE A 109 -1.24 -20.47 4.89
CA PHE A 109 -0.94 -19.48 3.87
C PHE A 109 0.57 -19.42 3.55
N LEU A 110 1.43 -19.51 4.57
CA LEU A 110 2.89 -19.61 4.43
C LEU A 110 3.27 -20.80 3.53
N LYS A 111 2.70 -21.98 3.78
CA LYS A 111 2.93 -23.18 2.95
C LYS A 111 2.57 -22.96 1.48
N ARG A 112 1.55 -22.14 1.19
CA ARG A 112 1.20 -21.78 -0.20
C ARG A 112 2.23 -20.83 -0.80
N CYS A 113 2.68 -19.82 -0.05
CA CYS A 113 3.69 -18.87 -0.49
C CYS A 113 5.00 -19.55 -0.95
N LEU A 114 5.43 -20.60 -0.25
CA LEU A 114 6.64 -21.37 -0.57
C LEU A 114 6.65 -21.95 -2.01
N LYS A 115 5.48 -22.10 -2.65
CA LYS A 115 5.38 -22.61 -4.02
C LYS A 115 5.67 -21.57 -5.10
N PHE A 116 5.62 -20.29 -4.75
CA PHE A 116 5.75 -19.19 -5.70
C PHE A 116 7.08 -18.44 -5.57
N VAL A 117 7.73 -18.54 -4.42
CA VAL A 117 8.88 -17.72 -4.06
C VAL A 117 10.20 -18.49 -4.30
N PRO A 118 11.22 -17.86 -4.91
CA PRO A 118 12.53 -18.50 -5.08
C PRO A 118 13.18 -18.86 -3.73
N LYS A 119 14.02 -19.90 -3.73
CA LYS A 119 14.56 -20.51 -2.50
C LYS A 119 15.29 -19.52 -1.60
N GLU A 120 16.04 -18.61 -2.19
CA GLU A 120 16.83 -17.59 -1.50
C GLU A 120 16.00 -16.53 -0.78
N TYR A 121 14.68 -16.46 -1.03
CA TYR A 121 13.76 -15.56 -0.34
C TYR A 121 12.88 -16.26 0.71
N ILE A 122 12.93 -17.60 0.82
CA ILE A 122 12.03 -18.38 1.68
C ILE A 122 12.11 -17.95 3.16
N SER A 123 13.32 -17.68 3.67
CA SER A 123 13.55 -17.26 5.05
C SER A 123 12.88 -15.93 5.41
N TYR A 124 12.53 -15.11 4.41
CA TYR A 124 11.92 -13.80 4.62
C TYR A 124 10.39 -13.81 4.58
N ILE A 125 9.76 -14.88 4.07
CA ILE A 125 8.30 -14.98 3.94
C ILE A 125 7.56 -14.86 5.29
N PRO A 126 8.03 -15.47 6.41
CA PRO A 126 7.34 -15.33 7.70
C PRO A 126 7.13 -13.88 8.12
N TYR A 127 8.08 -12.98 7.86
CA TYR A 127 8.00 -11.56 8.18
C TYR A 127 6.97 -10.78 7.33
N LEU A 128 6.45 -11.37 6.27
CA LEU A 128 5.34 -10.81 5.50
C LEU A 128 3.97 -11.20 6.05
N ILE A 129 3.90 -12.30 6.78
CA ILE A 129 2.66 -12.94 7.21
C ILE A 129 2.40 -12.65 8.69
N PHE A 130 3.43 -12.69 9.52
CA PHE A 130 3.33 -12.55 10.97
C PHE A 130 4.11 -11.33 11.45
N GLY A 131 3.58 -10.67 12.46
CA GLY A 131 4.29 -9.59 13.14
C GLY A 131 3.37 -8.75 14.01
N LYS A 132 3.86 -7.58 14.39
CA LYS A 132 3.13 -6.64 15.23
C LYS A 132 2.20 -5.75 14.39
N GLU A 133 0.95 -5.65 14.81
CA GLU A 133 -0.02 -4.70 14.32
C GLU A 133 -0.48 -3.76 15.44
N TYR A 134 -0.79 -2.52 15.05
CA TYR A 134 -1.22 -1.47 15.97
C TYR A 134 -2.70 -1.19 15.76
N TYR A 135 -3.43 -0.99 16.85
CA TYR A 135 -4.87 -0.81 16.84
C TYR A 135 -5.26 0.45 17.60
N PHE A 136 -6.00 1.34 16.94
CA PHE A 136 -6.57 2.55 17.53
C PHE A 136 -8.08 2.41 17.60
N LYS A 137 -8.67 2.46 18.80
CA LYS A 137 -10.12 2.27 19.03
C LYS A 137 -10.69 1.04 18.32
N GLY A 138 -9.96 -0.08 18.37
CA GLY A 138 -10.34 -1.36 17.75
C GLY A 138 -10.11 -1.45 16.23
N VAL A 139 -9.67 -0.38 15.57
CA VAL A 139 -9.37 -0.36 14.13
C VAL A 139 -7.85 -0.46 13.93
N CYS A 140 -7.40 -1.31 12.99
CA CYS A 140 -5.99 -1.36 12.63
C CYS A 140 -5.51 0.02 12.17
N LEU A 141 -4.38 0.48 12.71
CA LEU A 141 -3.86 1.83 12.51
C LEU A 141 -3.60 2.14 11.03
N LYS A 142 -3.13 1.15 10.25
CA LYS A 142 -2.97 1.26 8.79
C LYS A 142 -4.30 1.50 8.08
N GLU A 143 -5.38 0.84 8.53
CA GLU A 143 -6.73 1.03 7.98
C GLU A 143 -7.34 2.36 8.40
N TYR A 144 -7.09 2.79 9.64
CA TYR A 144 -7.45 4.11 10.13
C TYR A 144 -6.81 5.22 9.29
N VAL A 145 -5.49 5.15 9.08
CA VAL A 145 -4.74 6.08 8.22
C VAL A 145 -5.22 6.02 6.77
N SER A 146 -5.47 4.82 6.23
CA SER A 146 -6.04 4.64 4.90
C SER A 146 -7.41 5.32 4.76
N ALA A 147 -8.26 5.25 5.79
CA ALA A 147 -9.55 5.92 5.83
C ALA A 147 -9.40 7.45 5.86
N LEU A 148 -8.54 8.00 6.72
CA LEU A 148 -8.27 9.45 6.79
C LEU A 148 -7.71 9.98 5.47
N ASN A 149 -6.71 9.30 4.89
CA ASN A 149 -6.16 9.61 3.57
C ASN A 149 -7.25 9.54 2.48
N GLY A 150 -8.15 8.56 2.57
CA GLY A 150 -9.30 8.45 1.67
C GLY A 150 -10.25 9.64 1.73
N LEU A 151 -10.58 10.11 2.94
CA LEU A 151 -11.37 11.32 3.17
C LEU A 151 -10.65 12.57 2.63
N TYR A 152 -9.35 12.68 2.87
CA TYR A 152 -8.52 13.76 2.34
C TYR A 152 -8.58 13.81 0.81
N LYS A 153 -8.43 12.67 0.13
CA LYS A 153 -8.51 12.55 -1.34
C LYS A 153 -9.85 12.96 -1.95
N ILE A 154 -10.93 12.99 -1.16
CA ILE A 154 -12.25 13.44 -1.60
C ILE A 154 -12.59 14.86 -1.13
N GLY A 155 -11.58 15.65 -0.76
CA GLY A 155 -11.70 17.08 -0.45
C GLY A 155 -12.07 17.40 1.01
N LYS A 156 -12.06 16.41 1.91
CA LYS A 156 -12.48 16.60 3.31
C LYS A 156 -11.35 17.04 4.25
N LYS A 157 -10.44 17.92 3.79
CA LYS A 157 -9.22 18.34 4.52
C LYS A 157 -9.52 18.77 5.96
N ASN A 158 -10.41 19.76 6.15
CA ASN A 158 -10.72 20.31 7.47
C ASN A 158 -11.33 19.26 8.42
N LYS A 159 -12.16 18.35 7.89
CA LYS A 159 -12.72 17.25 8.67
C LYS A 159 -11.62 16.29 9.12
N VAL A 160 -10.69 15.94 8.24
CA VAL A 160 -9.57 15.05 8.59
C VAL A 160 -8.70 15.69 9.69
N LYS A 161 -8.40 16.99 9.61
CA LYS A 161 -7.67 17.68 10.70
C LYS A 161 -8.38 17.55 12.05
N LYS A 162 -9.68 17.84 12.09
CA LYS A 162 -10.48 17.71 13.32
C LYS A 162 -10.45 16.28 13.87
N LEU A 163 -10.56 15.27 13.00
CA LEU A 163 -10.47 13.86 13.41
C LEU A 163 -9.10 13.51 14.02
N ILE A 164 -8.01 14.07 13.49
CA ILE A 164 -6.66 13.86 14.04
C ILE A 164 -6.53 14.53 15.40
N ILE A 165 -6.87 15.82 15.49
CA ILE A 165 -6.76 16.62 16.73
C ILE A 165 -7.62 16.01 17.85
N ASN A 166 -8.86 15.64 17.54
CA ASN A 166 -9.80 15.08 18.50
C ASN A 166 -9.61 13.57 18.71
N ARG A 167 -8.71 12.92 17.96
CA ARG A 167 -8.46 11.48 18.01
C ARG A 167 -9.76 10.68 17.80
N GLU A 168 -10.48 10.99 16.73
CA GLU A 168 -11.78 10.40 16.40
C GLU A 168 -11.71 9.47 15.19
N LEU A 169 -12.65 8.51 15.12
CA LEU A 169 -12.82 7.66 13.95
C LEU A 169 -13.61 8.39 12.87
N PRO A 170 -13.25 8.24 11.58
CA PRO A 170 -14.04 8.80 10.50
C PRO A 170 -15.41 8.12 10.41
N ASN A 171 -16.44 8.90 10.11
CA ASN A 171 -17.79 8.36 9.87
C ASN A 171 -17.80 7.34 8.72
N GLU A 172 -18.51 6.22 8.90
CA GLU A 172 -18.57 5.13 7.93
C GLU A 172 -19.08 5.54 6.55
N GLY A 173 -20.06 6.46 6.47
CA GLY A 173 -20.62 6.92 5.21
C GLY A 173 -19.58 7.60 4.32
N ASP A 174 -18.67 8.37 4.92
CA ASP A 174 -17.57 9.01 4.22
C ASP A 174 -16.54 8.01 3.72
N VAL A 175 -16.22 7.02 4.56
CA VAL A 175 -15.32 5.93 4.20
C VAL A 175 -15.92 5.10 3.06
N LYS A 176 -17.21 4.77 3.11
CA LYS A 176 -17.95 4.07 2.04
C LYS A 176 -17.95 4.88 0.74
N LYS A 177 -18.16 6.20 0.79
CA LYS A 177 -18.10 7.11 -0.37
C LYS A 177 -16.72 7.07 -1.03
N TYR A 178 -15.64 7.16 -0.26
CA TYR A 178 -14.28 7.03 -0.78
C TYR A 178 -14.03 5.65 -1.39
N LYS A 179 -14.37 4.56 -0.67
CA LYS A 179 -14.19 3.18 -1.15
C LYS A 179 -14.91 2.94 -2.48
N LYS A 180 -16.12 3.47 -2.67
CA LYS A 180 -16.86 3.41 -3.95
C LYS A 180 -16.11 4.11 -5.08
N LYS A 181 -15.54 5.30 -4.83
CA LYS A 181 -14.71 6.01 -5.82
C LYS A 181 -13.44 5.22 -6.15
N LEU A 182 -12.71 4.75 -5.13
CA LEU A 182 -11.49 3.97 -5.31
C LEU A 182 -11.74 2.68 -6.10
N ALA A 183 -12.83 1.96 -5.81
CA ALA A 183 -13.20 0.74 -6.53
C ALA A 183 -13.39 1.00 -8.04
N LYS A 184 -14.06 2.10 -8.43
CA LYS A 184 -14.18 2.51 -9.84
C LYS A 184 -12.81 2.73 -10.49
N LYS A 185 -11.90 3.42 -9.80
CA LYS A 185 -10.53 3.66 -10.31
C LYS A 185 -9.71 2.39 -10.41
N ILE A 186 -9.84 1.46 -9.46
CA ILE A 186 -9.20 0.13 -9.52
C ILE A 186 -9.70 -0.66 -10.74
N ILE A 187 -11.01 -0.69 -10.98
CA ILE A 187 -11.59 -1.38 -12.14
C ILE A 187 -11.05 -0.79 -13.45
N LEU A 188 -11.05 0.55 -13.57
CA LEU A 188 -10.52 1.23 -14.73
C LEU A 188 -9.02 0.96 -14.93
N PHE A 189 -8.24 1.04 -13.85
CA PHE A 189 -6.81 0.76 -13.88
C PHE A 189 -6.51 -0.67 -14.33
N LYS A 190 -7.23 -1.67 -13.79
CA LYS A 190 -7.07 -3.07 -14.19
C LYS A 190 -7.36 -3.28 -15.68
N LYS A 191 -8.39 -2.62 -16.24
CA LYS A 191 -8.65 -2.65 -17.69
C LYS A 191 -7.49 -2.05 -18.49
N LYS A 192 -6.98 -0.89 -18.08
CA LYS A 192 -5.84 -0.23 -18.75
C LYS A 192 -4.53 -1.03 -18.61
N LEU A 193 -4.29 -1.68 -17.49
CA LEU A 193 -3.09 -2.50 -17.22
C LEU A 193 -2.91 -3.66 -18.22
N ASN A 194 -4.01 -4.23 -18.70
CA ASN A 194 -3.96 -5.26 -19.75
C ASN A 194 -3.40 -4.70 -21.07
N ILE A 195 -3.62 -3.42 -21.35
CA ILE A 195 -3.21 -2.73 -22.57
C ILE A 195 -1.82 -2.12 -22.43
N TYR A 196 -1.45 -1.67 -21.23
CA TYR A 196 -0.15 -1.05 -21.00
C TYR A 196 1.02 -1.99 -21.31
N GLU A 197 2.02 -1.46 -21.99
CA GLU A 197 3.31 -2.11 -22.14
C GLU A 197 4.09 -2.04 -20.82
N ILE A 198 4.72 -3.17 -20.45
CA ILE A 198 5.63 -3.24 -19.31
C ILE A 198 7.04 -3.25 -19.89
N ASN A 199 7.74 -2.15 -19.62
CA ASN A 199 9.12 -1.95 -20.02
C ASN A 199 10.05 -2.26 -18.84
N TYR A 200 11.35 -2.30 -19.10
CA TYR A 200 12.36 -2.66 -18.10
C TYR A 200 13.52 -1.67 -18.11
N PHE A 201 14.12 -1.48 -16.93
CA PHE A 201 15.39 -0.78 -16.77
C PHE A 201 16.14 -1.36 -15.58
N ASN A 202 17.45 -1.15 -15.54
CA ASN A 202 18.32 -1.61 -14.47
C ASN A 202 18.55 -0.51 -13.44
N LEU A 203 18.34 -0.82 -12.16
CA LEU A 203 18.63 0.07 -11.04
C LEU A 203 19.82 -0.46 -10.24
N LYS A 204 20.90 0.33 -10.18
CA LYS A 204 22.05 0.02 -9.33
C LYS A 204 21.82 0.50 -7.90
N PHE A 205 22.00 -0.37 -6.91
CA PHE A 205 21.92 -0.04 -5.49
C PHE A 205 22.82 -0.98 -4.68
N ASN A 206 23.69 -0.42 -3.82
CA ASN A 206 24.67 -1.18 -3.01
C ASN A 206 25.41 -2.26 -3.81
N ASP A 207 26.01 -1.85 -4.93
CA ASP A 207 26.76 -2.69 -5.87
C ASP A 207 25.99 -3.87 -6.50
N LYS A 208 24.67 -3.93 -6.28
CA LYS A 208 23.77 -4.86 -6.94
C LYS A 208 23.01 -4.16 -8.05
N ASN A 209 22.66 -4.93 -9.08
CA ASN A 209 21.79 -4.49 -10.14
C ASN A 209 20.41 -5.14 -9.98
N PHE A 210 19.36 -4.32 -9.98
CA PHE A 210 17.98 -4.76 -9.87
C PHE A 210 17.24 -4.44 -11.16
N GLU A 211 16.81 -5.47 -11.87
CA GLU A 211 15.92 -5.29 -13.01
C GLU A 211 14.54 -4.82 -12.51
N CYS A 212 14.16 -3.61 -12.92
CA CYS A 212 12.91 -2.96 -12.56
C CYS A 212 11.95 -3.01 -13.73
N GLN A 213 10.67 -3.24 -13.43
CA GLN A 213 9.57 -3.09 -14.39
C GLN A 213 9.03 -1.66 -14.33
N TYR A 214 8.57 -1.13 -15.46
CA TYR A 214 7.84 0.12 -15.46
C TYR A 214 6.74 0.24 -16.49
N ILE A 215 5.76 1.08 -16.16
CA ILE A 215 4.69 1.52 -17.05
C ILE A 215 4.82 3.03 -17.22
N TYR A 216 4.92 3.48 -18.47
CA TYR A 216 4.90 4.90 -18.82
C TYR A 216 3.51 5.31 -19.31
N ILE A 217 2.91 6.30 -18.65
CA ILE A 217 1.58 6.82 -18.96
C ILE A 217 1.71 8.28 -19.36
N LYS A 218 1.57 8.55 -20.66
CA LYS A 218 1.46 9.92 -21.16
C LYS A 218 0.04 10.43 -20.92
N GLN A 219 -0.14 11.45 -20.09
CA GLN A 219 -1.45 12.07 -19.93
C GLN A 219 -1.75 12.96 -21.12
N SER A 220 -2.81 12.63 -21.86
CA SER A 220 -3.35 13.57 -22.85
C SER A 220 -4.10 14.72 -22.15
N PHE A 221 -4.34 15.82 -22.87
CA PHE A 221 -5.21 16.90 -22.40
C PHE A 221 -6.61 16.37 -22.05
N TRP A 222 -7.12 15.40 -22.81
CA TRP A 222 -8.37 14.72 -22.55
C TRP A 222 -8.35 13.86 -21.27
N ASP A 223 -7.24 13.19 -20.95
CA ASP A 223 -7.12 12.47 -19.67
C ASP A 223 -7.19 13.40 -18.46
N LYS A 224 -6.64 14.62 -18.59
CA LYS A 224 -6.71 15.65 -17.54
C LYS A 224 -8.17 16.12 -17.37
N ILE A 225 -8.87 16.38 -18.48
CA ILE A 225 -10.29 16.78 -18.48
C ILE A 225 -11.18 15.67 -17.92
N SER A 226 -11.08 14.44 -18.42
CA SER A 226 -11.83 13.29 -17.91
C SER A 226 -11.52 13.03 -16.43
N GLY A 227 -10.30 13.32 -15.97
CA GLY A 227 -9.95 13.30 -14.54
C GLY A 227 -10.77 14.29 -13.70
N LEU A 228 -11.03 15.49 -14.21
CA LEU A 228 -11.86 16.51 -13.54
C LEU A 228 -13.33 16.09 -13.45
N PHE A 229 -13.84 15.38 -14.46
CA PHE A 229 -15.20 14.82 -14.46
C PHE A 229 -15.32 13.45 -13.76
N GLY A 230 -14.20 12.92 -13.23
CA GLY A 230 -14.17 11.66 -12.49
C GLY A 230 -14.19 10.40 -13.35
N GLU A 231 -13.98 10.53 -14.66
CA GLU A 231 -13.88 9.44 -15.64
C GLU A 231 -12.45 8.93 -15.82
N GLY A 232 -11.44 9.79 -15.62
CA GLY A 232 -10.01 9.44 -15.66
C GLY A 232 -9.46 8.84 -14.36
N ILE A 233 -8.16 8.56 -14.28
CA ILE A 233 -7.49 8.17 -13.02
C ILE A 233 -6.68 9.35 -12.50
N GLU A 234 -7.15 9.95 -11.41
CA GLU A 234 -6.44 11.07 -10.78
C GLU A 234 -5.15 10.59 -10.07
N LEU A 235 -4.10 11.42 -10.13
CA LEU A 235 -2.76 11.16 -9.56
C LEU A 235 -2.79 10.59 -8.12
N LYS A 236 -3.66 11.15 -7.26
CA LYS A 236 -3.82 10.73 -5.86
C LYS A 236 -4.18 9.25 -5.65
N TYR A 237 -4.62 8.52 -6.68
CA TYR A 237 -4.94 7.10 -6.59
C TYR A 237 -3.75 6.18 -6.90
N TYR A 238 -2.75 6.65 -7.63
CA TYR A 238 -1.63 5.83 -8.08
C TYR A 238 -0.79 5.17 -6.98
N PRO A 239 -0.60 5.75 -5.78
CA PRO A 239 0.06 5.02 -4.67
C PRO A 239 -0.67 3.72 -4.28
N THR A 240 -2.00 3.69 -4.41
CA THR A 240 -2.77 2.45 -4.21
C THR A 240 -2.70 1.56 -5.44
N LEU A 241 -2.76 2.14 -6.64
CA LEU A 241 -2.81 1.38 -7.89
C LEU A 241 -1.49 0.65 -8.20
N VAL A 242 -0.33 1.22 -7.86
CA VAL A 242 0.96 0.52 -8.01
C VAL A 242 0.99 -0.76 -7.19
N ASN A 243 0.42 -0.77 -5.98
CA ASN A 243 0.29 -1.99 -5.18
C ASN A 243 -0.73 -2.98 -5.78
N ILE A 244 -1.80 -2.49 -6.40
CA ILE A 244 -2.81 -3.34 -7.06
C ILE A 244 -2.28 -3.97 -8.36
N ALA A 245 -1.30 -3.34 -9.02
CA ALA A 245 -0.72 -3.86 -10.26
C ALA A 245 -0.15 -5.27 -10.10
N TYR A 246 0.43 -5.58 -8.93
CA TYR A 246 0.95 -6.90 -8.55
C TYR A 246 -0.10 -8.02 -8.50
N SER A 247 -1.40 -7.70 -8.55
CA SER A 247 -2.46 -8.71 -8.74
C SER A 247 -2.60 -9.18 -10.20
N SER A 248 -1.97 -8.51 -11.15
CA SER A 248 -1.91 -8.89 -12.57
C SER A 248 -0.83 -9.95 -12.81
N GLU A 249 -1.05 -10.83 -13.78
CA GLU A 249 -0.05 -11.81 -14.22
C GLU A 249 1.06 -11.17 -15.05
N LYS A 250 0.81 -10.00 -15.64
CA LYS A 250 1.81 -9.26 -16.42
C LYS A 250 2.94 -8.68 -15.56
N VAL A 251 2.67 -8.46 -14.26
CA VAL A 251 3.61 -7.83 -13.34
C VAL A 251 4.30 -8.92 -12.54
N ASP A 252 5.62 -9.04 -12.70
CA ASP A 252 6.44 -9.91 -11.88
C ASP A 252 6.49 -9.37 -10.44
N PHE A 253 6.07 -10.19 -9.47
CA PHE A 253 6.02 -9.77 -8.08
C PHE A 253 7.38 -9.78 -7.38
N MET A 254 8.42 -10.32 -8.03
CA MET A 254 9.80 -10.36 -7.56
C MET A 254 10.68 -9.26 -8.16
N LYS A 255 10.10 -8.31 -8.89
CA LYS A 255 10.80 -7.13 -9.42
C LYS A 255 10.15 -5.84 -8.94
N PRO A 256 10.92 -4.78 -8.63
CA PRO A 256 10.34 -3.45 -8.40
C PRO A 256 9.50 -3.00 -9.58
N LEU A 257 8.41 -2.29 -9.30
CA LEU A 257 7.51 -1.74 -10.32
C LEU A 257 7.44 -0.24 -10.17
N PHE A 258 7.62 0.48 -11.27
CA PHE A 258 7.41 1.92 -11.39
C PHE A 258 6.22 2.23 -12.30
N ILE A 259 5.42 3.22 -11.93
CA ILE A 259 4.42 3.83 -12.78
C ILE A 259 4.80 5.30 -12.91
N PHE A 260 5.16 5.69 -14.12
CA PHE A 260 5.50 7.05 -14.48
C PHE A 260 4.31 7.70 -15.17
N VAL A 261 3.85 8.83 -14.64
CA VAL A 261 2.72 9.57 -15.19
C VAL A 261 3.22 10.93 -15.66
N ASP A 262 3.32 11.10 -16.99
CA ASP A 262 3.81 12.30 -17.65
C ASP A 262 2.68 13.31 -17.84
N GLY A 263 2.77 14.42 -17.12
CA GLY A 263 1.86 15.56 -17.27
C GLY A 263 2.58 16.88 -17.53
N GLY A 264 3.88 16.83 -17.87
CA GLY A 264 4.85 17.94 -17.80
C GLY A 264 6.08 17.48 -16.99
N ASP A 265 5.98 17.57 -15.67
CA ASP A 265 6.84 16.78 -14.78
C ASP A 265 6.34 15.32 -14.70
N ILE A 266 7.24 14.41 -14.35
CA ILE A 266 6.94 12.99 -14.21
C ILE A 266 6.56 12.69 -12.76
N SER A 267 5.28 12.43 -12.51
CA SER A 267 4.86 11.85 -11.24
C SER A 267 5.26 10.38 -11.19
N VAL A 268 6.02 10.01 -10.16
CA VAL A 268 6.58 8.67 -9.97
C VAL A 268 5.83 7.98 -8.85
N TYR A 269 5.39 6.75 -9.12
CA TYR A 269 4.81 5.86 -8.12
C TYR A 269 5.47 4.51 -8.26
N ALA A 270 6.17 4.06 -7.22
CA ALA A 270 6.91 2.82 -7.27
C ALA A 270 6.54 1.89 -6.11
N LYS A 271 6.74 0.60 -6.30
CA LYS A 271 6.72 -0.38 -5.23
C LYS A 271 7.93 -1.28 -5.33
N VAL A 272 8.65 -1.41 -4.23
CA VAL A 272 9.66 -2.46 -4.02
C VAL A 272 8.97 -3.61 -3.30
N PRO A 273 8.96 -4.83 -3.85
CA PRO A 273 8.47 -6.02 -3.16
C PRO A 273 9.17 -6.18 -1.80
N LYS A 274 8.39 -6.44 -0.75
CA LYS A 274 8.95 -6.53 0.60
C LYS A 274 9.99 -7.63 0.75
N LEU A 275 9.91 -8.71 -0.02
CA LEU A 275 10.96 -9.75 -0.03
C LEU A 275 12.31 -9.20 -0.48
N ILE A 276 12.34 -8.37 -1.52
CA ILE A 276 13.57 -7.73 -1.99
C ILE A 276 14.09 -6.75 -0.94
N TYR A 277 13.20 -5.94 -0.36
CA TYR A 277 13.61 -5.05 0.74
C TYR A 277 14.18 -5.83 1.93
N LEU A 278 13.55 -6.92 2.36
CA LEU A 278 14.00 -7.67 3.54
C LEU A 278 15.34 -8.38 3.32
N LYS A 279 15.64 -8.80 2.09
CA LYS A 279 16.89 -9.47 1.74
C LYS A 279 18.01 -8.51 1.43
N ASP A 280 17.73 -7.49 0.61
CA ASP A 280 18.73 -6.64 -0.02
C ASP A 280 18.67 -5.18 0.46
N GLU A 281 17.74 -4.85 1.36
CA GLU A 281 17.50 -3.50 1.88
C GLU A 281 17.24 -2.45 0.79
N LEU A 282 16.81 -2.90 -0.40
CA LEU A 282 16.55 -2.02 -1.54
C LEU A 282 15.52 -0.96 -1.17
N THR A 283 15.99 0.29 -1.12
CA THR A 283 15.16 1.47 -0.94
C THR A 283 15.27 2.38 -2.15
N LEU A 284 14.21 3.14 -2.44
CA LEU A 284 14.18 4.16 -3.50
C LEU A 284 14.31 5.60 -2.96
N ASN A 285 14.60 5.77 -1.66
CA ASN A 285 14.74 7.11 -1.07
C ASN A 285 15.92 7.89 -1.68
N HIS A 286 17.00 7.21 -2.09
CA HIS A 286 18.14 7.80 -2.79
C HIS A 286 17.77 8.42 -4.15
N LEU A 287 16.60 8.08 -4.70
CA LEU A 287 16.06 8.68 -5.92
C LEU A 287 15.15 9.89 -5.66
N ASN A 288 15.16 10.46 -4.44
CA ASN A 288 14.26 11.51 -3.98
C ASN A 288 12.78 11.10 -3.99
N LEU A 289 12.50 9.83 -3.69
CA LEU A 289 11.13 9.35 -3.48
C LEU A 289 10.83 9.19 -1.98
N LYS A 290 9.61 9.54 -1.58
CA LYS A 290 9.12 9.37 -0.20
C LYS A 290 8.47 8.01 -0.01
N GLY A 291 8.60 7.42 1.18
CA GLY A 291 8.04 6.12 1.54
C GLY A 291 9.10 5.03 1.76
N LYS A 292 8.66 3.78 1.94
CA LYS A 292 9.52 2.63 2.29
C LYS A 292 9.27 1.33 1.50
N TYR A 293 8.01 1.06 1.14
CA TYR A 293 7.66 -0.09 0.27
C TYR A 293 6.88 0.35 -0.95
N VAL A 294 6.00 1.32 -0.73
CA VAL A 294 5.37 2.11 -1.78
C VAL A 294 6.00 3.49 -1.70
N TYR A 295 6.50 3.94 -2.85
CA TYR A 295 7.25 5.17 -3.01
C TYR A 295 6.51 6.11 -3.93
N PHE A 296 6.63 7.41 -3.69
CA PHE A 296 6.05 8.42 -4.56
C PHE A 296 6.86 9.72 -4.54
N GLY A 297 6.82 10.44 -5.64
CA GLY A 297 7.52 11.71 -5.83
C GLY A 297 7.27 12.30 -7.20
N ASN A 298 8.00 13.35 -7.55
CA ASN A 298 8.00 13.93 -8.88
C ASN A 298 9.45 14.09 -9.35
N TRP A 299 9.70 13.79 -10.62
CA TRP A 299 10.97 14.01 -11.28
C TRP A 299 10.80 14.97 -12.45
N LYS A 300 11.86 15.73 -12.74
CA LYS A 300 12.00 16.39 -14.04
C LYS A 300 12.16 15.32 -15.12
N LYS A 301 11.77 15.66 -16.34
CA LYS A 301 11.82 14.74 -17.49
C LYS A 301 13.23 14.22 -17.78
N ASP A 302 14.25 15.06 -17.63
CA ASP A 302 15.65 14.67 -17.88
C ASP A 302 16.11 13.59 -16.90
N LYS A 303 15.80 13.75 -15.61
CA LYS A 303 16.07 12.72 -14.59
C LYS A 303 15.38 11.40 -14.89
N PHE A 304 14.16 11.43 -15.44
CA PHE A 304 13.48 10.20 -15.86
C PHE A 304 14.26 9.47 -16.97
N TRP A 305 14.74 10.21 -17.97
CA TRP A 305 15.51 9.63 -19.07
C TRP A 305 16.90 9.20 -18.67
N GLU A 306 17.54 9.88 -17.71
CA GLU A 306 18.77 9.42 -17.06
C GLU A 306 18.55 8.03 -16.44
N ILE A 307 17.56 7.89 -15.55
CA ILE A 307 17.31 6.62 -14.84
C ILE A 307 16.88 5.48 -15.77
N VAL A 308 15.99 5.76 -16.74
CA VAL A 308 15.48 4.71 -17.64
C VAL A 308 16.42 4.45 -18.81
N GLY A 309 17.18 5.46 -19.24
CA GLY A 309 18.12 5.39 -20.36
C GLY A 309 19.47 4.79 -20.01
N GLU A 310 20.00 5.04 -18.81
CA GLU A 310 21.23 4.39 -18.31
C GLU A 310 21.04 2.89 -18.05
N GLY A 311 19.79 2.43 -17.94
CA GLY A 311 19.45 1.04 -17.65
C GLY A 311 19.29 0.13 -18.87
N ARG A 312 19.58 0.60 -20.09
CA ARG A 312 19.54 -0.18 -21.34
C ARG A 312 20.88 -0.80 -21.72
#